data_AF-V5H1R0-F1
#
_entry.id   AF-V5H1R0-F1
#
_cell.length_a   1.000
_cell.length_b   1.000
_cell.length_c   1.000
_cell.angle_alpha   90.00
_cell.angle_beta   90.00
_cell.angle_gamma   90.00
#
_symmetry.space_group_name_H-M   'P 1'
#
loop_
_entity.id
_entity.type
_entity.pdbx_description
1 polymer ?
#
loop_
_entity_poly.entity_id
_entity_poly.type
_entity_poly.pdbx_seq_one_letter_code
_entity_poly.pdbx_strand_id
1 'polypeptide(L)'
;GAHSIERFLIEEHLHSIIEMYHLERKDCAAHLLNFPYKLKIPLEYCIVEVIFAELLHMPTPRYLEIAYGAMLIELCKLQPSTMPQVLAQATEMLFMRIDSMNVSCFDRFVNWFSYHLSNFQFRWSWEDWDSCLSLDEEHPKPKFVRETMLKSMRLSYHQRIREILPEGFARFIPEKAEPDYKYAQDGAATLPGTSAAHQLVVSIRQKCTPEEVLAVLKDLPNPRSEEEGDGRFNPLKIDVFVQTLLNLGSKSFSHSFAAISKFHYVFKILAESEEAQICILRNV
;
A
#
# COMPACT_ATOMS: atom_id res chain seq x y z
N GLY A 1 -0.93 -36.31 12.28
CA GLY A 1 -0.48 -36.10 10.88
C GLY A 1 -1.62 -35.47 10.09
N ALA A 2 -1.42 -35.03 8.85
CA ALA A 2 -2.45 -34.29 8.10
C ALA A 2 -3.80 -35.02 7.96
N HIS A 3 -3.80 -36.35 7.92
CA HIS A 3 -5.01 -37.18 7.81
C HIS A 3 -5.51 -37.76 9.16
N SER A 4 -5.02 -37.26 10.29
CA SER A 4 -5.40 -37.78 11.60
C SER A 4 -6.50 -36.93 12.24
N ILE A 5 -7.46 -37.58 12.91
CA ILE A 5 -8.59 -36.89 13.56
C ILE A 5 -8.11 -35.92 14.64
N GLU A 6 -6.99 -36.23 15.30
CA GLU A 6 -6.39 -35.36 16.31
C GLU A 6 -5.97 -34.03 15.70
N ARG A 7 -5.43 -34.03 14.47
CA ARG A 7 -5.02 -32.80 13.80
C ARG A 7 -6.23 -31.91 13.52
N PHE A 8 -7.30 -32.49 12.98
CA PHE A 8 -8.56 -31.80 12.75
C PHE A 8 -9.12 -31.20 14.04
N LEU A 9 -9.20 -31.99 15.12
CA LEU A 9 -9.73 -31.53 16.42
C LEU A 9 -8.87 -30.41 17.05
N ILE A 10 -7.55 -30.44 16.85
CA ILE A 10 -6.66 -29.36 17.31
C ILE A 10 -6.95 -28.08 16.55
N GLU A 11 -6.98 -28.13 15.22
CA GLU A 11 -7.25 -26.95 14.37
C GLU A 11 -8.63 -26.34 14.68
N GLU A 12 -9.68 -27.16 14.72
CA GLU A 12 -11.05 -26.70 15.02
C GLU A 12 -11.17 -26.02 16.39
N HIS A 13 -10.46 -26.53 17.40
CA HIS A 13 -10.47 -25.91 18.72
C HIS A 13 -9.68 -24.59 18.72
N LEU A 14 -8.55 -24.51 18.00
CA LEU A 14 -7.83 -23.24 17.84
C LEU A 14 -8.66 -22.20 17.07
N HIS A 15 -9.38 -22.61 16.02
CA HIS A 15 -10.34 -21.76 15.31
C HIS A 15 -11.45 -21.26 16.24
N SER A 16 -11.98 -22.13 17.10
CA SER A 16 -13.02 -21.75 18.08
C SER A 16 -12.50 -20.74 19.11
N ILE A 17 -11.23 -20.85 19.52
CA ILE A 17 -10.58 -19.86 20.39
C ILE A 17 -10.47 -18.51 19.66
N ILE A 18 -10.01 -18.49 18.41
CA ILE A 18 -9.94 -17.26 17.61
C ILE A 18 -11.34 -16.65 17.47
N GLU A 19 -12.34 -17.46 17.14
CA GLU A 19 -13.72 -17.01 17.01
C GLU A 19 -14.23 -16.30 18.27
N MET A 20 -13.99 -16.90 19.44
CA MET A 20 -14.46 -16.37 20.71
C MET A 20 -13.72 -15.08 21.14
N TYR A 21 -12.45 -14.91 20.76
CA TYR A 21 -11.59 -13.85 21.31
C TYR A 21 -10.96 -12.91 20.27
N HIS A 22 -11.30 -12.99 18.98
CA HIS A 22 -10.64 -12.20 17.91
C HIS A 22 -10.68 -10.66 18.12
N LEU A 23 -11.65 -10.15 18.89
CA LEU A 23 -11.74 -8.72 19.24
C LEU A 23 -10.78 -8.31 20.36
N GLU A 24 -10.34 -9.25 21.19
CA GLU A 24 -9.49 -9.04 22.36
C GLU A 24 -8.14 -9.75 22.18
N ARG A 25 -7.27 -9.18 21.34
CA ARG A 25 -6.02 -9.83 20.88
C ARG A 25 -5.13 -10.41 21.99
N LYS A 26 -5.10 -9.79 23.17
CA LYS A 26 -4.30 -10.26 24.31
C LYS A 26 -4.90 -11.52 24.93
N ASP A 27 -6.20 -11.52 25.12
CA ASP A 27 -6.94 -12.67 25.65
C ASP A 27 -6.91 -13.81 24.65
N CYS A 28 -7.09 -13.52 23.35
CA CYS A 28 -6.95 -14.52 22.30
C CYS A 28 -5.58 -15.21 22.33
N ALA A 29 -4.49 -14.43 22.36
CA ALA A 29 -3.13 -14.99 22.44
C ALA A 29 -2.91 -15.81 23.73
N ALA A 30 -3.42 -15.34 24.88
CA ALA A 30 -3.33 -16.07 26.14
C ALA A 30 -4.12 -17.39 26.12
N HIS A 31 -5.31 -17.40 25.52
CA HIS A 31 -6.13 -18.61 25.39
C HIS A 31 -5.52 -19.61 24.40
N LEU A 32 -4.97 -19.14 23.27
CA LEU A 32 -4.22 -19.98 22.32
C LEU A 32 -3.04 -20.68 23.00
N LEU A 33 -2.25 -19.96 23.81
CA LEU A 33 -1.10 -20.53 24.54
C LEU A 33 -1.49 -21.40 25.74
N ASN A 34 -2.73 -21.30 26.20
CA ASN A 34 -3.30 -22.15 27.25
C ASN A 34 -4.14 -23.30 26.71
N PHE A 35 -3.91 -23.69 25.45
CA PHE A 35 -4.52 -24.85 24.83
C PHE A 35 -4.33 -26.12 25.69
N PRO A 36 -5.40 -26.91 25.94
CA PRO A 36 -5.28 -28.17 26.67
C PRO A 36 -4.30 -29.12 25.98
N TYR A 37 -3.49 -29.85 26.75
CA TYR A 37 -2.48 -30.78 26.21
C TYR A 37 -1.32 -30.13 25.42
N LYS A 38 -1.07 -28.82 25.59
CA LYS A 38 0.04 -28.10 24.94
C LYS A 38 1.42 -28.78 25.01
N LEU A 39 1.70 -29.56 26.06
CA LEU A 39 2.98 -30.28 26.21
C LEU A 39 3.09 -31.54 25.33
N LYS A 40 2.00 -31.98 24.69
CA LYS A 40 1.96 -33.21 23.87
C LYS A 40 2.01 -32.93 22.37
N ILE A 41 1.92 -31.67 21.96
CA ILE A 41 1.85 -31.25 20.56
C ILE A 41 2.80 -30.08 20.32
N PRO A 42 3.27 -29.87 19.09
CA PRO A 42 3.99 -28.66 18.71
C PRO A 42 3.01 -27.48 18.60
N LEU A 43 2.48 -27.03 19.75
CA LEU A 43 1.38 -26.07 19.81
C LEU A 43 1.71 -24.77 19.06
N GLU A 44 2.93 -24.28 19.19
CA GLU A 44 3.38 -23.05 18.55
C GLU A 44 3.24 -23.11 17.02
N TYR A 45 3.60 -24.25 16.43
CA TYR A 45 3.43 -24.50 15.00
C TYR A 45 1.95 -24.58 14.62
N CYS A 46 1.13 -25.28 15.41
CA CYS A 46 -0.31 -25.37 15.18
C CYS A 46 -0.99 -23.99 15.22
N ILE A 47 -0.64 -23.13 16.18
CA ILE A 47 -1.19 -21.77 16.29
C ILE A 47 -0.84 -20.94 15.06
N VAL A 48 0.44 -20.90 14.69
CA VAL A 48 0.90 -20.12 13.53
C VAL A 48 0.23 -20.63 12.24
N GLU A 49 0.14 -21.94 12.07
CA GLU A 49 -0.50 -22.55 10.92
C GLU A 49 -2.00 -22.23 10.83
N VAL A 50 -2.74 -22.31 11.94
CA VAL A 50 -4.17 -21.95 11.99
C VAL A 50 -4.38 -20.46 11.70
N ILE A 51 -3.55 -19.58 12.26
CA ILE A 51 -3.65 -18.14 12.00
C ILE A 51 -3.40 -17.83 10.51
N PHE A 52 -2.40 -18.45 9.88
CA PHE A 52 -2.17 -18.28 8.44
C PHE A 52 -3.27 -18.95 7.60
N ALA A 53 -3.83 -20.08 8.04
CA ALA A 53 -4.96 -20.71 7.37
C ALA A 53 -6.18 -19.77 7.34
N GLU A 54 -6.45 -19.04 8.42
CA GLU A 54 -7.51 -18.02 8.43
C GLU A 54 -7.16 -16.78 7.61
N LEU A 55 -5.95 -16.23 7.77
CA LEU A 55 -5.51 -15.04 7.04
C LEU A 55 -5.50 -15.27 5.51
N LEU A 56 -5.13 -16.47 5.08
CA LEU A 56 -5.06 -16.85 3.67
C LEU A 56 -6.33 -17.58 3.20
N HIS A 57 -7.39 -17.60 4.01
CA HIS A 57 -8.65 -18.26 3.67
C HIS A 57 -9.31 -17.62 2.44
N MET A 58 -9.81 -18.46 1.53
CA MET A 58 -10.53 -18.03 0.34
C MET A 58 -12.03 -18.33 0.48
N PRO A 59 -12.93 -17.44 0.03
CA PRO A 59 -12.66 -16.23 -0.75
C PRO A 59 -12.11 -15.05 0.07
N THR A 60 -12.46 -14.96 1.35
CA THR A 60 -12.04 -13.89 2.27
C THR A 60 -11.74 -14.46 3.65
N PRO A 61 -10.85 -13.85 4.45
CA PRO A 61 -10.64 -14.25 5.83
C PRO A 61 -11.93 -14.10 6.63
N ARG A 62 -12.07 -14.87 7.72
CA ARG A 62 -13.27 -14.81 8.57
C ARG A 62 -13.36 -13.49 9.34
N TYR A 63 -12.22 -12.95 9.78
CA TYR A 63 -12.10 -11.69 10.52
C TYR A 63 -11.22 -10.68 9.79
N LEU A 64 -11.13 -9.46 10.32
CA LEU A 64 -10.27 -8.42 9.76
C LEU A 64 -8.80 -8.86 9.72
N GLU A 65 -8.13 -8.67 8.59
CA GLU A 65 -6.73 -9.10 8.37
C GLU A 65 -5.76 -8.62 9.46
N ILE A 66 -5.95 -7.39 9.94
CA ILE A 66 -5.12 -6.78 10.97
C ILE A 66 -5.20 -7.50 12.32
N ALA A 67 -6.33 -8.18 12.62
CA ALA A 67 -6.49 -8.94 13.85
C ALA A 67 -5.45 -10.07 13.92
N TYR A 68 -5.23 -10.80 12.82
CA TYR A 68 -4.23 -11.88 12.75
C TYR A 68 -2.81 -11.39 12.98
N GLY A 69 -2.42 -10.28 12.33
CA GLY A 69 -1.12 -9.65 12.57
C GLY A 69 -0.93 -9.22 14.02
N ALA A 70 -1.97 -8.61 14.61
CA ALA A 70 -1.93 -8.17 16.01
C ALA A 70 -1.86 -9.34 17.00
N MET A 71 -2.56 -10.46 16.74
CA MET A 71 -2.48 -11.68 17.54
C MET A 71 -1.07 -12.28 17.50
N LEU A 72 -0.46 -12.39 16.32
CA LEU A 72 0.92 -12.89 16.19
C LEU A 72 1.95 -12.03 16.93
N ILE A 73 1.76 -10.70 16.95
CA ILE A 73 2.59 -9.80 17.76
C ILE A 73 2.42 -10.09 19.25
N GLU A 74 1.20 -10.26 19.76
CA GLU A 74 0.98 -10.59 21.18
C GLU A 74 1.54 -11.98 21.53
N LEU A 75 1.41 -12.97 20.65
CA LEU A 75 2.04 -14.30 20.82
C LEU A 75 3.56 -14.19 20.94
N CYS A 76 4.21 -13.37 20.10
CA CYS A 76 5.65 -13.13 20.19
C CYS A 76 6.07 -12.45 21.51
N LYS A 77 5.23 -11.57 22.07
CA LYS A 77 5.50 -10.96 23.39
C LYS A 77 5.37 -11.97 24.53
N LEU A 78 4.38 -12.86 24.46
CA LEU A 78 4.12 -13.87 25.49
C LEU A 78 5.12 -15.03 25.45
N GLN A 79 5.68 -15.36 24.29
CA GLN A 79 6.64 -16.45 24.10
C GLN A 79 7.86 -16.00 23.27
N PRO A 80 8.69 -15.06 23.77
CA PRO A 80 9.76 -14.41 23.00
C PRO A 80 10.88 -15.36 22.57
N SER A 81 11.03 -16.52 23.23
CA SER A 81 12.07 -17.50 22.92
C SER A 81 11.69 -18.49 21.81
N THR A 82 10.39 -18.69 21.54
CA THR A 82 9.91 -19.76 20.62
C THR A 82 9.05 -19.21 19.49
N MET A 83 8.04 -18.38 19.79
CA MET A 83 7.10 -17.86 18.79
C MET A 83 7.77 -17.15 17.62
N PRO A 84 8.74 -16.22 17.82
CA PRO A 84 9.43 -15.57 16.72
C PRO A 84 10.16 -16.55 15.78
N GLN A 85 10.73 -17.63 16.32
CA GLN A 85 11.44 -18.63 15.52
C GLN A 85 10.48 -19.42 14.64
N VAL A 86 9.36 -19.88 15.21
CA VAL A 86 8.31 -20.60 14.47
C VAL A 86 7.71 -19.71 13.39
N LEU A 87 7.46 -18.43 13.71
CA LEU A 87 6.89 -17.48 12.77
C LEU A 87 7.87 -17.14 11.62
N ALA A 88 9.16 -16.99 11.92
CA ALA A 88 10.19 -16.79 10.90
C ALA A 88 10.28 -18.01 9.96
N GLN A 89 10.23 -19.23 10.51
CA GLN A 89 10.20 -20.46 9.70
C GLN A 89 8.95 -20.54 8.80
N ALA A 90 7.77 -20.20 9.33
CA ALA A 90 6.54 -20.17 8.54
C ALA A 90 6.62 -19.13 7.40
N THR A 91 7.16 -17.94 7.70
CA THR A 91 7.38 -16.87 6.71
C THR A 91 8.32 -17.33 5.60
N GLU A 92 9.42 -17.99 5.97
CA GLU A 92 10.38 -18.57 5.04
C GLU A 92 9.72 -19.61 4.12
N MET A 93 8.93 -20.51 4.69
CA MET A 93 8.18 -21.51 3.92
C MET A 93 7.16 -20.88 2.96
N LEU A 94 6.46 -19.82 3.38
CA LEU A 94 5.52 -19.09 2.54
C LEU A 94 6.24 -18.39 1.37
N PHE A 95 7.37 -17.73 1.64
CA PHE A 95 8.20 -17.10 0.61
C PHE A 95 8.75 -18.12 -0.39
N MET A 96 9.25 -19.27 0.09
CA MET A 96 9.80 -20.31 -0.79
C MET A 96 8.74 -20.97 -1.67
N ARG A 97 7.47 -20.96 -1.27
CA ARG A 97 6.32 -21.52 -2.01
C ARG A 97 5.48 -20.46 -2.73
N ILE A 98 5.95 -19.22 -2.79
CA ILE A 98 5.17 -18.09 -3.28
C ILE A 98 4.84 -18.19 -4.78
N ASP A 99 5.62 -18.96 -5.53
CA ASP A 99 5.49 -19.13 -6.98
C ASP A 99 4.11 -19.67 -7.40
N SER A 100 3.47 -20.47 -6.53
CA SER A 100 2.13 -21.03 -6.74
C SER A 100 1.07 -20.42 -5.82
N MET A 101 1.40 -19.36 -5.07
CA MET A 101 0.46 -18.71 -4.16
C MET A 101 -0.58 -17.93 -4.97
N ASN A 102 -1.86 -18.04 -4.60
CA ASN A 102 -2.91 -17.24 -5.22
C ASN A 102 -2.67 -15.74 -4.98
N VAL A 103 -2.98 -14.89 -5.97
CA VAL A 103 -2.74 -13.44 -5.91
C VAL A 103 -3.40 -12.78 -4.69
N SER A 104 -4.63 -13.18 -4.32
CA SER A 104 -5.29 -12.64 -3.13
C SER A 104 -4.54 -13.00 -1.85
N CYS A 105 -3.97 -14.21 -1.76
CA CYS A 105 -3.16 -14.64 -0.62
C CYS A 105 -1.80 -13.93 -0.61
N PHE A 106 -1.21 -13.70 -1.79
CA PHE A 106 0.02 -12.93 -1.96
C PHE A 106 -0.14 -11.52 -1.40
N ASP A 107 -1.21 -10.81 -1.76
CA ASP A 107 -1.47 -9.45 -1.27
C ASP A 107 -1.62 -9.41 0.27
N ARG A 108 -2.32 -10.39 0.84
CA ARG A 108 -2.46 -10.51 2.30
C ARG A 108 -1.14 -10.82 2.97
N PHE A 109 -0.31 -11.66 2.36
CA PHE A 109 1.02 -11.97 2.87
C PHE A 109 1.93 -10.74 2.87
N VAL A 110 1.93 -9.95 1.78
CA VAL A 110 2.65 -8.67 1.70
C VAL A 110 2.16 -7.69 2.78
N ASN A 111 0.85 -7.52 2.92
CA ASN A 111 0.26 -6.60 3.91
C ASN A 111 0.61 -7.03 5.34
N TRP A 112 0.46 -8.31 5.65
CA TRP A 112 0.80 -8.86 6.96
C TRP A 112 2.29 -8.72 7.25
N PHE A 113 3.17 -9.09 6.31
CA PHE A 113 4.60 -9.13 6.55
C PHE A 113 5.18 -7.73 6.74
N SER A 114 4.81 -6.78 5.88
CA SER A 114 5.21 -5.36 6.04
C SER A 114 4.70 -4.75 7.34
N TYR A 115 3.46 -5.05 7.75
CA TYR A 115 2.94 -4.66 9.06
C TYR A 115 3.74 -5.30 10.21
N HIS A 116 4.02 -6.59 10.13
CA HIS A 116 4.79 -7.32 11.12
C HIS A 116 6.19 -6.69 11.29
N LEU A 117 6.91 -6.50 10.19
CA LEU A 117 8.22 -5.84 10.19
C LEU A 117 8.19 -4.46 10.84
N SER A 118 7.17 -3.64 10.57
CA SER A 118 7.05 -2.30 11.17
C SER A 118 6.99 -2.32 12.71
N ASN A 119 6.49 -3.41 13.30
CA ASN A 119 6.42 -3.61 14.77
C ASN A 119 7.73 -4.15 15.37
N PHE A 120 8.66 -4.64 14.54
CA PHE A 120 9.95 -5.20 14.95
C PHE A 120 11.13 -4.45 14.31
N GLN A 121 10.99 -3.13 14.16
CA GLN A 121 12.03 -2.22 13.67
C GLN A 121 12.52 -2.51 12.25
N PHE A 122 11.71 -3.22 11.46
CA PHE A 122 12.00 -3.72 10.12
C PHE A 122 13.22 -4.64 10.04
N ARG A 123 13.48 -5.42 11.09
CA ARG A 123 14.56 -6.40 11.11
C ARG A 123 14.14 -7.68 10.41
N TRP A 124 14.89 -8.08 9.39
CA TRP A 124 14.77 -9.34 8.71
C TRP A 124 16.12 -9.72 8.10
N SER A 125 16.37 -11.03 7.95
CA SER A 125 17.55 -11.55 7.27
C SER A 125 17.34 -11.53 5.76
N TRP A 126 17.35 -10.35 5.15
CA TRP A 126 17.07 -10.19 3.71
C TRP A 126 18.00 -11.00 2.81
N GLU A 127 19.25 -11.21 3.24
CA GLU A 127 20.25 -11.99 2.50
C GLU A 127 19.84 -13.47 2.32
N ASP A 128 18.98 -14.01 3.19
CA ASP A 128 18.45 -15.38 3.05
C ASP A 128 17.58 -15.53 1.78
N TRP A 129 17.14 -14.40 1.19
CA TRP A 129 16.32 -14.34 -0.02
C TRP A 129 17.10 -13.89 -1.27
N ASP A 130 18.44 -13.91 -1.24
CA ASP A 130 19.30 -13.46 -2.35
C ASP A 130 19.00 -14.15 -3.70
N SER A 131 18.50 -15.38 -3.68
CA SER A 131 18.07 -16.13 -4.88
C SER A 131 17.06 -15.37 -5.73
N CYS A 132 16.27 -14.46 -5.14
CA CYS A 132 15.34 -13.63 -5.90
C CYS A 132 16.03 -12.56 -6.76
N LEU A 133 17.30 -12.23 -6.49
CA LEU A 133 18.08 -11.23 -7.22
C LEU A 133 18.35 -11.65 -8.67
N SER A 134 18.49 -12.95 -8.93
CA SER A 134 18.72 -13.51 -10.26
C SER A 134 17.45 -13.79 -11.06
N LEU A 135 16.27 -13.56 -10.50
CA LEU A 135 14.99 -13.82 -11.15
C LEU A 135 14.46 -12.56 -11.88
N ASP A 136 13.57 -12.81 -12.84
CA ASP A 136 12.82 -11.77 -13.55
C ASP A 136 12.03 -10.88 -12.57
N GLU A 137 11.90 -9.59 -12.87
CA GLU A 137 11.26 -8.62 -11.98
C GLU A 137 9.79 -8.91 -11.69
N GLU A 138 9.09 -9.55 -12.62
CA GLU A 138 7.69 -9.95 -12.47
C GLU A 138 7.53 -11.34 -11.83
N HIS A 139 8.63 -12.04 -11.54
CA HIS A 139 8.58 -13.29 -10.79
C HIS A 139 8.02 -13.03 -9.36
N PRO A 140 7.18 -13.93 -8.80
CA PRO A 140 6.54 -13.71 -7.50
C PRO A 140 7.49 -13.33 -6.36
N LYS A 141 8.66 -13.98 -6.25
CA LYS A 141 9.68 -13.68 -5.22
C LYS A 141 10.21 -12.23 -5.24
N PRO A 142 10.87 -11.72 -6.30
CA PRO A 142 11.31 -10.33 -6.35
C PRO A 142 10.14 -9.34 -6.26
N LYS A 143 8.98 -9.67 -6.84
CA LYS A 143 7.77 -8.86 -6.71
C LYS A 143 7.32 -8.74 -5.25
N PHE A 144 7.34 -9.83 -4.48
CA PHE A 144 7.00 -9.83 -3.06
C PHE A 144 7.90 -8.91 -2.24
N VAL A 145 9.21 -8.95 -2.48
CA VAL A 145 10.17 -8.07 -1.80
C VAL A 145 9.87 -6.61 -2.15
N ARG A 146 9.67 -6.30 -3.44
CA ARG A 146 9.33 -4.94 -3.90
C ARG A 146 8.05 -4.41 -3.25
N GLU A 147 6.97 -5.18 -3.27
CA GLU A 147 5.68 -4.80 -2.69
C GLU A 147 5.76 -4.66 -1.16
N THR A 148 6.50 -5.54 -0.49
CA THR A 148 6.78 -5.44 0.95
C THR A 148 7.52 -4.15 1.28
N MET A 149 8.51 -3.76 0.47
CA MET A 149 9.25 -2.51 0.65
C MET A 149 8.40 -1.28 0.39
N LEU A 150 7.54 -1.30 -0.64
CA LEU A 150 6.56 -0.26 -0.91
C LEU A 150 5.62 -0.03 0.29
N LYS A 151 5.07 -1.11 0.86
CA LYS A 151 4.21 -1.03 2.06
C LYS A 151 4.99 -0.58 3.30
N SER A 152 6.20 -1.08 3.47
CA SER A 152 7.09 -0.69 4.58
C SER A 152 7.45 0.79 4.52
N MET A 153 7.69 1.35 3.33
CA MET A 153 7.92 2.78 3.14
C MET A 153 6.71 3.61 3.55
N ARG A 154 5.47 3.16 3.26
CA ARG A 154 4.25 3.87 3.68
C ARG A 154 4.05 3.87 5.19
N LEU A 155 4.59 2.87 5.90
CA LEU A 155 4.61 2.78 7.37
C LEU A 155 5.85 3.47 7.97
N SER A 156 6.69 4.08 7.15
CA SER A 156 7.99 4.64 7.51
C SER A 156 8.36 5.79 6.57
N TYR A 157 9.62 5.89 6.17
CA TYR A 157 10.10 6.86 5.18
C TYR A 157 11.24 6.26 4.34
N HIS A 158 11.43 6.80 3.14
CA HIS A 158 12.37 6.27 2.13
C HIS A 158 13.77 5.98 2.68
N GLN A 159 14.37 6.93 3.41
CA GLN A 159 15.72 6.77 3.97
C GLN A 159 15.81 5.59 4.93
N ARG A 160 14.78 5.32 5.74
CA ARG A 160 14.75 4.16 6.63
C ARG A 160 14.75 2.85 5.86
N ILE A 161 14.01 2.77 4.75
CA ILE A 161 13.97 1.55 3.92
C ILE A 161 15.33 1.29 3.26
N ARG A 162 16.02 2.34 2.83
CA ARG A 162 17.39 2.24 2.31
C ARG A 162 18.38 1.70 3.34
N GLU A 163 18.22 2.03 4.61
CA GLU A 163 19.14 1.61 5.69
C GLU A 163 18.94 0.16 6.16
N ILE A 164 17.74 -0.42 5.98
CA ILE A 164 17.44 -1.79 6.43
C ILE A 164 17.76 -2.86 5.39
N LEU A 165 17.88 -2.48 4.12
CA LEU A 165 18.18 -3.40 3.03
C LEU A 165 19.70 -3.52 2.83
N PRO A 166 20.24 -4.74 2.61
CA PRO A 166 21.61 -4.93 2.16
C PRO A 166 21.86 -4.28 0.79
N GLU A 167 23.13 -4.02 0.47
CA GLU A 167 23.53 -3.36 -0.78
C GLU A 167 23.04 -4.11 -2.03
N GLY A 168 23.09 -5.45 -2.03
CA GLY A 168 22.58 -6.28 -3.12
C GLY A 168 21.08 -6.12 -3.39
N PHE A 169 20.32 -5.62 -2.42
CA PHE A 169 18.87 -5.41 -2.50
C PHE A 169 18.48 -3.97 -2.87
N ALA A 170 19.46 -3.12 -3.24
CA ALA A 170 19.21 -1.71 -3.55
C ALA A 170 18.11 -1.49 -4.62
N ARG A 171 17.97 -2.41 -5.59
CA ARG A 171 16.93 -2.36 -6.63
C ARG A 171 15.49 -2.47 -6.10
N PHE A 172 15.30 -2.93 -4.87
CA PHE A 172 14.00 -3.05 -4.22
C PHE A 172 13.65 -1.84 -3.35
N ILE A 173 14.56 -0.86 -3.22
CA ILE A 173 14.25 0.40 -2.54
C ILE A 173 13.19 1.12 -3.39
N PRO A 174 12.01 1.42 -2.84
CA PRO A 174 10.99 2.14 -3.58
C PRO A 174 11.45 3.53 -3.94
N GLU A 175 10.99 4.06 -5.07
CA GLU A 175 11.25 5.45 -5.43
C GLU A 175 10.68 6.41 -4.37
N LYS A 176 11.36 7.54 -4.22
CA LYS A 176 10.92 8.57 -3.29
C LYS A 176 9.63 9.20 -3.81
N ALA A 177 8.60 9.25 -2.97
CA ALA A 177 7.34 9.91 -3.29
C ALA A 177 7.52 11.44 -3.29
N GLU A 178 7.86 12.01 -4.45
CA GLU A 178 7.97 13.45 -4.68
C GLU A 178 6.94 13.90 -5.72
N PRO A 179 6.40 15.13 -5.61
CA PRO A 179 5.49 15.67 -6.61
C PRO A 179 6.24 15.91 -7.91
N ASP A 180 5.72 15.38 -9.01
CA ASP A 180 6.22 15.70 -10.35
C ASP A 180 5.39 16.83 -10.97
N TYR A 181 5.95 18.05 -11.00
CA TYR A 181 5.26 19.22 -11.52
C TYR A 181 5.81 19.63 -12.89
N LYS A 182 5.09 19.23 -13.94
CA LYS A 182 5.39 19.47 -15.36
C LYS A 182 5.83 20.90 -15.69
N TYR A 183 5.21 21.91 -15.07
CA TYR A 183 5.44 23.32 -15.40
C TYR A 183 6.64 23.97 -14.69
N ALA A 184 7.35 23.22 -13.85
CA ALA A 184 8.60 23.69 -13.22
C ALA A 184 9.85 22.96 -13.72
N GLN A 185 9.70 22.01 -14.65
CA GLN A 185 10.81 21.24 -15.21
C GLN A 185 11.63 22.03 -16.25
N ASP A 186 12.84 21.54 -16.56
CA ASP A 186 13.66 22.08 -17.64
C ASP A 186 12.93 21.96 -18.99
N GLY A 187 12.86 23.07 -19.74
CA GLY A 187 12.10 23.14 -20.99
C GLY A 187 10.60 23.45 -20.81
N ALA A 188 10.10 23.59 -19.58
CA ALA A 188 8.69 23.93 -19.34
C ALA A 188 8.27 25.26 -19.98
N ALA A 189 9.19 26.20 -20.18
CA ALA A 189 8.91 27.50 -20.80
C ALA A 189 8.27 27.41 -22.19
N THR A 190 8.53 26.34 -22.96
CA THR A 190 7.96 26.14 -24.29
C THR A 190 6.66 25.32 -24.28
N LEU A 191 6.25 24.78 -23.12
CA LEU A 191 5.04 23.98 -23.04
C LEU A 191 3.78 24.86 -23.15
N PRO A 192 2.73 24.40 -23.87
CA PRO A 192 1.43 25.05 -23.86
C PRO A 192 0.90 25.16 -22.43
N GLY A 193 0.37 26.33 -22.06
CA GLY A 193 -0.25 26.54 -20.75
C GLY A 193 0.70 26.97 -19.62
N THR A 194 2.02 27.00 -19.82
CA THR A 194 2.99 27.38 -18.76
C THR A 194 2.74 28.77 -18.19
N SER A 195 2.42 29.76 -19.03
CA SER A 195 2.08 31.11 -18.56
C SER A 195 0.86 31.10 -17.63
N ALA A 196 -0.18 30.32 -17.98
CA ALA A 196 -1.39 30.19 -17.16
C ALA A 196 -1.10 29.40 -15.87
N ALA A 197 -0.26 28.36 -15.94
CA ALA A 197 0.18 27.61 -14.76
C ALA A 197 0.90 28.52 -13.75
N HIS A 198 1.85 29.35 -14.20
CA HIS A 198 2.51 30.34 -13.35
C HIS A 198 1.55 31.37 -12.76
N GLN A 199 0.59 31.85 -13.57
CA GLN A 199 -0.44 32.76 -13.08
C GLN A 199 -1.31 32.10 -12.00
N LEU A 200 -1.74 30.85 -12.20
CA LEU A 200 -2.48 30.08 -11.20
C LEU A 200 -1.68 29.85 -9.92
N VAL A 201 -0.36 29.61 -10.02
CA VAL A 201 0.51 29.49 -8.84
C VAL A 201 0.40 30.75 -7.97
N VAL A 202 0.48 31.92 -8.59
CA VAL A 202 0.39 33.21 -7.89
C VAL A 202 -1.02 33.40 -7.33
N SER A 203 -2.06 33.24 -8.15
CA SER A 203 -3.46 33.43 -7.74
C SER A 203 -3.87 32.52 -6.59
N ILE A 204 -3.51 31.23 -6.62
CA ILE A 204 -3.86 30.28 -5.56
C ILE A 204 -3.14 30.63 -4.26
N ARG A 205 -1.86 31.03 -4.32
CA ARG A 205 -1.10 31.51 -3.14
C ARG A 205 -1.69 32.78 -2.54
N GLN A 206 -2.24 33.65 -3.38
CA GLN A 206 -2.98 34.86 -2.96
C GLN A 206 -4.43 34.58 -2.54
N LYS A 207 -4.79 33.30 -2.36
CA LYS A 207 -6.10 32.85 -1.89
C LYS A 207 -7.27 33.23 -2.80
N CYS A 208 -7.05 33.23 -4.12
CA CYS A 208 -8.10 33.48 -5.12
C CYS A 208 -9.38 32.64 -4.93
N THR A 209 -10.47 33.10 -5.54
CA THR A 209 -11.75 32.38 -5.63
C THR A 209 -11.74 31.36 -6.79
N PRO A 210 -12.66 30.37 -6.78
CA PRO A 210 -12.83 29.46 -7.91
C PRO A 210 -13.10 30.15 -9.25
N GLU A 211 -13.84 31.26 -9.24
CA GLU A 211 -14.17 32.04 -10.45
C GLU A 211 -12.93 32.73 -11.03
N GLU A 212 -12.03 33.23 -10.18
CA GLU A 212 -10.74 33.78 -10.61
C GLU A 212 -9.85 32.71 -11.25
N VAL A 213 -9.88 31.47 -10.74
CA VAL A 213 -9.20 30.34 -11.40
C VAL A 213 -9.80 30.06 -12.78
N LEU A 214 -11.13 30.01 -12.89
CA LEU A 214 -11.80 29.81 -14.20
C LEU A 214 -11.49 30.95 -15.18
N ALA A 215 -11.34 32.18 -14.69
CA ALA A 215 -10.95 33.33 -15.51
C ALA A 215 -9.54 33.16 -16.09
N VAL A 216 -8.57 32.70 -15.28
CA VAL A 216 -7.20 32.40 -15.77
C VAL A 216 -7.21 31.28 -16.81
N LEU A 217 -8.06 30.27 -16.63
CA LEU A 217 -8.18 29.15 -17.57
C LEU A 217 -8.95 29.49 -18.85
N LYS A 218 -9.69 30.60 -18.90
CA LYS A 218 -10.66 30.91 -19.96
C LYS A 218 -10.01 30.93 -21.35
N ASP A 219 -8.85 31.56 -21.46
CA ASP A 219 -8.17 31.87 -22.72
C ASP A 219 -7.21 30.78 -23.20
N LEU A 220 -7.13 29.65 -22.49
CA LEU A 220 -6.32 28.52 -22.93
C LEU A 220 -6.90 27.89 -24.20
N PRO A 221 -6.08 27.65 -25.23
CA PRO A 221 -6.53 27.04 -26.49
C PRO A 221 -7.04 25.62 -26.23
N ASN A 222 -8.03 25.18 -27.01
CA ASN A 222 -8.46 23.79 -26.98
C ASN A 222 -7.70 23.02 -28.07
N PRO A 223 -6.72 22.17 -27.75
CA PRO A 223 -6.00 21.42 -28.77
C PRO A 223 -6.93 20.48 -29.57
N ARG A 224 -8.12 20.17 -29.06
CA ARG A 224 -9.12 19.34 -29.75
C ARG A 224 -10.04 20.11 -30.70
N SER A 225 -10.02 21.44 -30.71
CA SER A 225 -10.88 22.21 -31.63
C SER A 225 -10.38 22.22 -33.08
N GLU A 226 -9.14 21.78 -33.32
CA GLU A 226 -8.56 21.66 -34.67
C GLU A 226 -8.77 20.27 -35.28
N GLU A 227 -9.08 19.25 -34.46
CA GLU A 227 -9.43 17.91 -34.90
C GLU A 227 -10.97 17.81 -35.00
N GLU A 228 -11.52 17.13 -36.01
CA GLU A 228 -12.97 16.96 -36.28
C GLU A 228 -13.74 16.15 -35.19
N GLY A 229 -13.33 16.26 -33.93
CA GLY A 229 -13.92 15.60 -32.77
C GLY A 229 -14.73 16.55 -31.89
N ASP A 230 -15.66 15.96 -31.13
CA ASP A 230 -16.55 16.61 -30.19
C ASP A 230 -15.74 17.44 -29.15
N GLY A 231 -15.64 18.75 -29.36
CA GLY A 231 -14.87 19.70 -28.54
C GLY A 231 -15.46 19.97 -27.14
N ARG A 232 -16.13 18.98 -26.54
CA ARG A 232 -16.92 19.11 -25.30
C ARG A 232 -16.11 19.49 -24.07
N PHE A 233 -14.82 19.20 -24.04
CA PHE A 233 -13.94 19.62 -22.95
C PHE A 233 -12.56 20.04 -23.47
N ASN A 234 -11.85 20.82 -22.67
CA ASN A 234 -10.51 21.31 -23.00
C ASN A 234 -9.47 20.59 -22.11
N PRO A 235 -8.67 19.66 -22.67
CA PRO A 235 -7.68 18.91 -21.90
C PRO A 235 -6.53 19.78 -21.37
N LEU A 236 -6.19 20.89 -22.06
CA LEU A 236 -5.15 21.80 -21.59
C LEU A 236 -5.57 22.56 -20.35
N LYS A 237 -6.85 22.96 -20.26
CA LYS A 237 -7.41 23.58 -19.04
C LYS A 237 -7.33 22.63 -17.85
N ILE A 238 -7.66 21.36 -18.06
CA ILE A 238 -7.57 20.31 -17.04
C ILE A 238 -6.12 20.11 -16.60
N ASP A 239 -5.22 19.89 -17.55
CA ASP A 239 -3.79 19.65 -17.27
C ASP A 239 -3.17 20.79 -16.47
N VAL A 240 -3.31 22.04 -16.93
CA VAL A 240 -2.80 23.24 -16.23
C VAL A 240 -3.36 23.36 -14.81
N PHE A 241 -4.68 23.17 -14.65
CA PHE A 241 -5.34 23.31 -13.36
C PHE A 241 -4.94 22.21 -12.37
N VAL A 242 -5.04 20.93 -12.77
CA VAL A 242 -4.81 19.78 -11.90
C VAL A 242 -3.34 19.73 -11.47
N GLN A 243 -2.40 19.84 -12.41
CA GLN A 243 -0.96 19.85 -12.13
C GLN A 243 -0.60 20.96 -11.13
N THR A 244 -1.10 22.18 -11.36
CA THR A 244 -0.79 23.33 -10.52
C THR A 244 -1.40 23.21 -9.13
N LEU A 245 -2.67 22.78 -9.05
CA LEU A 245 -3.37 22.66 -7.78
C LEU A 245 -2.76 21.56 -6.90
N LEU A 246 -2.49 20.38 -7.47
CA LEU A 246 -1.92 19.25 -6.73
C LEU A 246 -0.49 19.51 -6.31
N ASN A 247 0.32 20.16 -7.16
CA ASN A 247 1.67 20.60 -6.78
C ASN A 247 1.62 21.55 -5.56
N LEU A 248 0.74 22.55 -5.56
CA LEU A 248 0.57 23.44 -4.40
C LEU A 248 0.01 22.75 -3.15
N GLY A 249 -0.79 21.70 -3.34
CA GLY A 249 -1.36 20.87 -2.28
C GLY A 249 -0.46 19.70 -1.83
N SER A 250 0.73 19.51 -2.42
CA SER A 250 1.56 18.30 -2.27
C SER A 250 2.22 18.12 -0.89
N LYS A 251 2.16 19.14 -0.01
CA LYS A 251 2.83 19.11 1.29
C LYS A 251 2.31 18.00 2.22
N SER A 252 1.01 17.72 2.19
CA SER A 252 0.40 16.59 2.92
C SER A 252 -1.00 16.31 2.38
N PHE A 253 -1.55 15.13 2.69
CA PHE A 253 -2.91 14.77 2.30
C PHE A 253 -3.96 15.80 2.74
N SER A 254 -3.82 16.39 3.93
CA SER A 254 -4.73 17.45 4.38
C SER A 254 -4.66 18.70 3.51
N HIS A 255 -3.48 19.07 2.99
CA HIS A 255 -3.34 20.19 2.06
C HIS A 255 -3.98 19.84 0.71
N SER A 256 -3.75 18.63 0.19
CA SER A 256 -4.38 18.15 -1.04
C SER A 256 -5.91 18.14 -0.92
N PHE A 257 -6.46 17.60 0.17
CA PHE A 257 -7.90 17.58 0.41
C PHE A 257 -8.48 18.99 0.55
N ALA A 258 -7.83 19.88 1.31
CA ALA A 258 -8.29 21.26 1.42
C ALA A 258 -8.26 22.00 0.07
N ALA A 259 -7.23 21.76 -0.75
CA ALA A 259 -7.11 22.31 -2.10
C ALA A 259 -8.24 21.80 -3.01
N ILE A 260 -8.48 20.48 -3.04
CA ILE A 260 -9.56 19.86 -3.81
C ILE A 260 -10.93 20.38 -3.35
N SER A 261 -11.18 20.46 -2.04
CA SER A 261 -12.45 20.97 -1.50
C SER A 261 -12.66 22.45 -1.85
N LYS A 262 -11.62 23.29 -1.74
CA LYS A 262 -11.71 24.73 -2.06
C LYS A 262 -12.07 24.95 -3.53
N PHE A 263 -11.48 24.19 -4.44
CA PHE A 263 -11.67 24.35 -5.89
C PHE A 263 -12.56 23.26 -6.50
N HIS A 264 -13.38 22.59 -5.70
CA HIS A 264 -14.31 21.57 -6.15
C HIS A 264 -15.27 22.10 -7.24
N TYR A 265 -15.67 23.37 -7.17
CA TYR A 265 -16.48 24.01 -8.21
C TYR A 265 -15.77 24.00 -9.57
N VAL A 266 -14.47 24.31 -9.61
CA VAL A 266 -13.65 24.27 -10.84
C VAL A 266 -13.58 22.84 -11.38
N PHE A 267 -13.36 21.85 -10.52
CA PHE A 267 -13.42 20.44 -10.93
C PHE A 267 -14.76 20.07 -11.56
N LYS A 268 -15.89 20.51 -10.99
CA LYS A 268 -17.21 20.24 -11.57
C LYS A 268 -17.41 20.84 -12.96
N ILE A 269 -16.92 22.06 -13.18
CA ILE A 269 -16.97 22.71 -14.50
C ILE A 269 -16.02 22.05 -15.50
N LEU A 270 -14.89 21.52 -15.05
CA LEU A 270 -13.93 20.86 -15.95
C LEU A 270 -14.28 19.39 -16.22
N ALA A 271 -15.04 18.72 -15.35
CA ALA A 271 -15.35 17.29 -15.39
C ALA A 271 -16.72 16.97 -16.04
N GLU A 272 -17.16 17.78 -17.00
CA GLU A 272 -18.51 17.70 -17.61
C GLU A 272 -18.79 16.40 -18.37
N SER A 273 -17.76 15.68 -18.81
CA SER A 273 -17.89 14.38 -19.51
C SER A 273 -17.01 13.30 -18.88
N GLU A 274 -17.29 12.03 -19.23
CA GLU A 274 -16.48 10.88 -18.80
C GLU A 274 -15.02 11.02 -19.28
N GLU A 275 -14.82 11.46 -20.52
CA GLU A 275 -13.47 11.68 -21.07
C GLU A 275 -12.73 12.80 -20.33
N ALA A 276 -13.44 13.83 -19.88
CA ALA A 276 -12.87 14.90 -19.07
C ALA A 276 -12.48 14.38 -17.67
N GLN A 277 -13.31 13.53 -17.06
CA GLN A 277 -12.99 12.85 -15.80
C GLN A 277 -11.76 11.94 -15.93
N ILE A 278 -11.66 11.17 -17.02
CA ILE A 278 -10.47 10.36 -17.34
C ILE A 278 -9.25 11.27 -17.53
N CYS A 279 -9.41 12.42 -18.20
CA CYS A 279 -8.34 13.39 -18.39
C CYS A 279 -7.86 13.99 -17.06
N ILE A 280 -8.76 14.26 -16.11
CA ILE A 280 -8.40 14.67 -14.75
C ILE A 280 -7.59 13.57 -14.08
N LEU A 281 -8.05 12.31 -14.09
CA LEU A 281 -7.37 11.19 -13.45
C LEU A 281 -5.98 10.92 -14.05
N ARG A 282 -5.77 11.16 -15.34
CA ARG A 282 -4.46 11.07 -16.00
C ARG A 282 -3.48 12.15 -15.55
N ASN A 283 -3.97 13.24 -14.97
CA ASN A 283 -3.17 14.39 -14.51
C ASN A 283 -2.95 14.40 -12.98
N VAL A 284 -3.59 13.50 -12.23
CA VAL A 284 -3.36 13.29 -10.79
C VAL A 284 -2.08 12.50 -10.59
#